data_AF-A0A1G4NVJ4-F1
#
_entry.id   AF-A0A1G4NVJ4-F1
#
_cell.length_a   1.000
_cell.length_b   1.000
_cell.length_c   1.000
_cell.angle_alpha   90.00
_cell.angle_beta   90.00
_cell.angle_gamma   90.00
#
_symmetry.space_group_name_H-M   'P 1'
#
loop_
_entity.id
_entity.type
_entity.pdbx_description
1 polymer ?
#
loop_
_entity_poly.entity_id
_entity_poly.type
_entity_poly.pdbx_seq_one_letter_code
_entity_poly.pdbx_strand_id
1 'polypeptide(L)'
;MRDLPFTLDQLRILKAIIKEGSFKRAADSLYVSQPAISLQIQNLEKQLNIPIFERTNKRATLTEAGSLLLRYGGRILALCEETCRALEDLQNLQGGTLVVGASQTTGTYLMPRLIGLFRQRYPQVTVQLQVHSTRLISWSVANGQVDVAVIGGEIPSELQDVLQVTSYAEDELALILPTSHIFSQANKIQKEDLYRLRFIALDTQSTIRKVIDNVLHQYDIDSSRFKIEMELNSIEAIKNAVQSGLGAAFVSVSAIAKELELGILHWAKIENVTIKRMLSIIVNPNRYKSKAADTFSKEILTLFVNPAQETNTI
;
A
#
# COMPACT_ATOMS: atom_id res chain seq x y z
N MET A 1 11.95 37.40 13.40
CA MET A 1 11.94 36.00 12.94
C MET A 1 12.87 35.91 11.75
N ARG A 2 13.78 34.94 11.67
CA ARG A 2 14.50 34.70 10.41
C ARG A 2 13.49 34.12 9.43
N ASP A 3 13.33 34.74 8.27
CA ASP A 3 12.51 34.17 7.20
C ASP A 3 13.05 32.78 6.83
N LEU A 4 12.15 31.85 6.53
CA LEU A 4 12.55 30.52 6.07
C LEU A 4 13.33 30.68 4.76
N PRO A 5 14.48 30.00 4.58
CA PRO A 5 15.30 30.11 3.38
C PRO A 5 14.72 29.34 2.18
N PHE A 6 13.41 29.06 2.20
CA PHE A 6 12.68 28.37 1.15
C PHE A 6 11.19 28.73 1.19
N THR A 7 10.50 28.58 0.06
CA THR A 7 9.05 28.80 -0.07
C THR A 7 8.28 27.50 -0.24
N LEU A 8 6.97 27.52 0.02
CA LEU A 8 6.09 26.37 -0.23
C LEU A 8 6.11 25.95 -1.70
N ASP A 9 6.21 26.90 -2.64
CA ASP A 9 6.27 26.60 -4.06
C ASP A 9 7.58 25.90 -4.45
N GLN A 10 8.71 26.29 -3.85
CA GLN A 10 9.97 25.56 -4.04
C GLN A 10 9.87 24.12 -3.53
N LEU A 11 9.18 23.88 -2.40
CA LEU A 11 8.92 22.53 -1.90
C LEU A 11 8.00 21.72 -2.84
N ARG A 12 6.96 22.35 -3.40
CA ARG A 12 6.06 21.73 -4.41
C ARG A 12 6.82 21.36 -5.67
N ILE A 13 7.68 22.25 -6.16
CA ILE A 13 8.54 22.01 -7.32
C ILE A 13 9.50 20.84 -7.06
N LEU A 14 10.17 20.80 -5.91
CA LEU A 14 11.04 19.69 -5.51
C LEU A 14 10.28 18.35 -5.53
N LYS A 15 9.09 18.32 -4.91
CA LYS A 15 8.21 17.13 -4.89
C LYS A 15 7.81 16.68 -6.30
N ALA A 16 7.46 17.63 -7.18
CA ALA A 16 7.08 17.34 -8.56
C ALA A 16 8.25 16.78 -9.39
N ILE A 17 9.45 17.37 -9.28
CA ILE A 17 10.65 16.88 -9.98
C ILE A 17 10.95 15.42 -9.64
N ILE A 18 10.82 15.04 -8.37
CA ILE A 18 11.10 13.68 -7.91
C ILE A 18 10.00 12.71 -8.32
N LYS A 19 8.73 13.11 -8.21
CA LYS A 19 7.60 12.31 -8.69
C LYS A 19 7.73 12.01 -10.19
N GLU A 20 8.08 13.02 -10.98
CA GLU A 20 8.18 12.91 -12.42
C GLU A 20 9.58 12.47 -12.90
N GLY A 21 10.58 12.35 -12.02
CA GLY A 21 11.97 12.01 -12.35
C GLY A 21 12.66 12.92 -13.37
N SER A 22 12.07 14.08 -13.71
CA SER A 22 12.54 14.98 -14.76
C SER A 22 12.04 16.41 -14.53
N PHE A 23 12.95 17.37 -14.69
CA PHE A 23 12.63 18.81 -14.65
C PHE A 23 11.61 19.21 -15.72
N LYS A 24 11.71 18.65 -16.92
CA LYS A 24 10.79 18.95 -18.01
C LYS A 24 9.38 18.46 -17.70
N ARG A 25 9.24 17.18 -17.33
CA ARG A 25 7.93 16.59 -16.98
C ARG A 25 7.31 17.27 -15.77
N ALA A 26 8.11 17.67 -14.79
CA ALA A 26 7.63 18.44 -13.66
C ALA A 26 7.08 19.81 -14.08
N ALA A 27 7.77 20.50 -15.00
CA ALA A 27 7.31 21.78 -15.55
C ALA A 27 5.97 21.64 -16.26
N ASP A 28 5.83 20.60 -17.09
CA ASP A 28 4.58 20.28 -17.77
C ASP A 28 3.45 20.01 -16.75
N SER A 29 3.72 19.22 -15.69
CA SER A 29 2.72 18.90 -14.65
C SER A 29 2.30 20.09 -13.79
N LEU A 30 3.17 21.10 -13.67
CA LEU A 30 2.93 22.32 -12.91
C LEU A 30 2.47 23.48 -13.80
N TYR A 31 2.28 23.25 -15.09
CA TYR A 31 1.89 24.26 -16.08
C TYR A 31 2.82 25.49 -16.12
N VAL A 32 4.13 25.25 -15.99
CA VAL A 32 5.18 26.28 -16.03
C VAL A 32 6.29 25.88 -17.01
N SER A 33 7.19 26.81 -17.32
CA SER A 33 8.34 26.51 -18.19
C SER A 33 9.45 25.79 -17.43
N GLN A 34 10.18 24.89 -18.11
CA GLN A 34 11.34 24.21 -17.53
C GLN A 34 12.40 25.20 -17.00
N PRO A 35 12.75 26.31 -17.71
CA PRO A 35 13.68 27.30 -17.18
C PRO A 35 13.22 27.92 -15.86
N ALA A 36 11.91 28.15 -15.68
CA ALA A 36 11.37 28.69 -14.44
C ALA A 36 11.58 27.73 -13.26
N ILE A 37 11.30 26.44 -13.44
CA ILE A 37 11.57 25.42 -12.41
C ILE A 37 13.07 25.30 -12.10
N SER A 38 13.92 25.25 -13.13
CA SER A 38 15.37 25.20 -12.93
C SER A 38 15.89 26.41 -12.15
N LEU A 39 15.39 27.61 -12.44
CA LEU A 39 15.74 28.82 -11.71
C LEU A 39 15.28 28.76 -10.25
N GLN A 40 14.06 28.27 -9.98
CA GLN A 40 13.56 28.12 -8.61
C GLN A 40 14.40 27.15 -7.78
N ILE A 41 14.84 26.03 -8.35
CA ILE A 41 15.75 25.08 -7.69
C ILE A 41 17.13 25.68 -7.49
N GLN A 42 17.69 26.39 -8.47
CA GLN A 42 18.98 27.08 -8.30
C GLN A 42 18.92 28.14 -7.20
N ASN A 43 17.80 28.87 -7.10
CA ASN A 43 17.59 29.86 -6.03
C ASN A 43 17.48 29.17 -4.67
N LEU A 44 16.75 28.06 -4.58
CA LEU A 44 16.66 27.25 -3.37
C LEU A 44 18.04 26.75 -2.91
N GLU A 45 18.85 26.19 -3.81
CA GLU A 45 20.21 25.74 -3.53
C GLU A 45 21.12 26.88 -3.06
N LYS A 46 20.99 28.07 -3.67
CA LYS A 46 21.73 29.28 -3.25
C LYS A 46 21.31 29.77 -1.87
N GLN A 47 20.00 29.80 -1.59
CA GLN A 47 19.46 30.23 -0.29
C GLN A 47 19.87 29.29 0.85
N LEU A 48 19.92 27.99 0.57
CA LEU A 48 20.36 26.97 1.52
C LEU A 48 21.89 26.80 1.59
N ASN A 49 22.62 27.30 0.59
CA ASN A 49 24.05 27.09 0.40
C ASN A 49 24.45 25.60 0.36
N ILE A 50 23.56 24.73 -0.12
CA ILE A 50 23.76 23.28 -0.20
C ILE A 50 23.09 22.77 -1.50
N PRO A 51 23.76 21.93 -2.30
CA PRO A 51 23.16 21.33 -3.48
C PRO A 51 22.05 20.33 -3.09
N ILE A 52 20.91 20.41 -3.77
CA ILE A 52 19.73 19.56 -3.59
C ILE A 52 19.74 18.43 -4.63
N PHE A 53 20.29 18.67 -5.82
CA PHE A 53 20.42 17.67 -6.88
C PHE A 53 21.89 17.36 -7.22
N GLU A 54 22.14 16.14 -7.67
CA GLU A 54 23.42 15.74 -8.21
C GLU A 54 23.65 16.34 -9.61
N ARG A 55 24.84 16.93 -9.84
CA ARG A 55 25.14 17.66 -11.09
C ARG A 55 25.45 16.77 -12.29
N THR A 56 25.73 15.49 -12.08
CA THR A 56 26.29 14.57 -13.09
C THR A 56 25.26 13.65 -13.74
N ASN A 57 24.01 13.69 -13.30
CA ASN A 57 23.00 12.72 -13.73
C ASN A 57 22.01 13.31 -14.76
N LYS A 58 21.76 12.58 -15.87
CA LYS A 58 20.68 12.88 -16.82
C LYS A 58 19.29 12.76 -16.20
N ARG A 59 19.19 12.08 -15.05
CA ARG A 59 17.99 11.95 -14.23
C ARG A 59 18.09 12.90 -13.03
N ALA A 60 16.95 13.39 -12.57
CA ALA A 60 16.87 14.24 -11.39
C ALA A 60 17.11 13.40 -10.12
N THR A 61 18.37 13.21 -9.73
CA THR A 61 18.77 12.48 -8.52
C THR A 61 19.06 13.46 -7.38
N LEU A 62 18.54 13.18 -6.19
CA LEU A 62 18.75 14.01 -5.00
C LEU A 62 20.11 13.74 -4.36
N THR A 63 20.69 14.79 -3.78
CA THR A 63 21.73 14.63 -2.74
C THR A 63 21.11 14.15 -1.42
N GLU A 64 21.95 13.88 -0.42
CA GLU A 64 21.47 13.63 0.95
C GLU A 64 20.64 14.80 1.49
N ALA A 65 21.13 16.03 1.30
CA ALA A 65 20.41 17.25 1.68
C ALA A 65 19.07 17.39 0.94
N GLY A 66 19.04 17.07 -0.35
CA GLY A 66 17.80 17.05 -1.12
C GLY A 66 16.80 16.00 -0.63
N SER A 67 17.29 14.83 -0.25
CA SER A 67 16.46 13.76 0.35
C SER A 67 15.89 14.18 1.70
N LEU A 68 16.67 14.88 2.52
CA LEU A 68 16.24 15.44 3.79
C LEU A 68 15.16 16.53 3.57
N LEU A 69 15.41 17.45 2.65
CA LEU A 69 14.49 18.53 2.32
C LEU A 69 13.18 18.01 1.73
N LEU A 70 13.23 16.99 0.86
CA LEU A 70 12.02 16.35 0.33
C LEU A 70 11.18 15.73 1.47
N ARG A 71 11.84 15.06 2.43
CA ARG A 71 11.15 14.41 3.56
C ARG A 71 10.44 15.45 4.46
N TYR A 72 11.15 16.48 4.90
CA TYR A 72 10.56 17.52 5.75
C TYR A 72 9.59 18.41 4.97
N GLY A 73 9.93 18.77 3.74
CA GLY A 73 9.09 19.56 2.85
C GLY A 73 7.76 18.87 2.56
N GLY A 74 7.77 17.56 2.35
CA GLY A 74 6.56 16.76 2.23
C GLY A 74 5.66 16.83 3.46
N ARG A 75 6.23 16.83 4.67
CA ARG A 75 5.48 16.97 5.95
C ARG A 75 4.91 18.37 6.14
N ILE A 76 5.64 19.41 5.72
CA ILE A 76 5.17 20.80 5.77
C ILE A 76 3.98 20.98 4.84
N LEU A 77 4.10 20.52 3.58
CA LEU A 77 3.02 20.60 2.60
C LEU A 77 1.78 19.84 3.09
N ALA A 78 1.97 18.63 3.65
CA ALA A 78 0.88 17.86 4.24
C ALA A 78 0.20 18.60 5.41
N LEU A 79 0.97 19.26 6.28
CA LEU A 79 0.41 20.06 7.38
C LEU A 79 -0.36 21.29 6.88
N CYS A 80 0.11 21.94 5.80
CA CYS A 80 -0.64 23.04 5.18
C CYS A 80 -1.98 22.54 4.61
N GLU A 81 -1.98 21.41 3.91
CA GLU A 81 -3.20 20.78 3.39
C GLU A 81 -4.15 20.37 4.52
N GLU A 82 -3.62 19.77 5.58
CA GLU A 82 -4.34 19.40 6.82
C GLU A 82 -4.98 20.62 7.48
N THR A 83 -4.26 21.75 7.54
CA THR A 83 -4.77 23.02 8.08
C THR A 83 -5.96 23.53 7.27
N CYS A 84 -5.87 23.53 5.94
CA CYS A 84 -6.98 23.91 5.07
C CYS A 84 -8.20 23.00 5.30
N ARG A 85 -8.00 21.68 5.36
CA ARG A 85 -9.08 20.71 5.64
C ARG A 85 -9.74 20.97 6.99
N ALA A 86 -8.95 21.22 8.03
CA ALA A 86 -9.49 21.50 9.36
C ALA A 86 -10.34 22.78 9.39
N LEU A 87 -9.96 23.81 8.62
CA LEU A 87 -10.74 25.04 8.47
C LEU A 87 -12.03 24.81 7.67
N GLU A 88 -11.99 24.00 6.62
CA GLU A 88 -13.19 23.60 5.85
C GLU A 88 -14.18 22.80 6.70
N ASP A 89 -13.69 21.84 7.51
CA ASP A 89 -14.48 21.01 8.42
C ASP A 89 -15.23 21.83 9.49
N LEU A 90 -14.74 23.05 9.80
CA LEU A 90 -15.42 24.02 10.67
C LEU A 90 -16.55 24.77 9.95
N GLN A 91 -16.44 24.95 8.64
CA GLN A 91 -17.38 25.74 7.83
C GLN A 91 -18.49 24.91 7.19
N ASN A 92 -18.24 23.65 6.80
CA ASN A 92 -19.22 22.78 6.14
C ASN A 92 -19.04 21.31 6.54
N LEU A 93 -20.03 20.76 7.24
CA LEU A 93 -20.01 19.40 7.80
C LEU A 93 -20.20 18.25 6.79
N GLN A 94 -20.14 18.50 5.48
CA GLN A 94 -20.55 17.51 4.47
C GLN A 94 -19.53 17.28 3.34
N GLY A 95 -18.66 18.23 3.00
CA GLY A 95 -17.73 18.08 1.88
C GLY A 95 -16.28 18.14 2.36
N GLY A 96 -15.59 17.00 2.37
CA GLY A 96 -14.18 16.90 2.75
C GLY A 96 -13.46 15.86 1.91
N THR A 97 -12.13 15.78 2.05
CA THR A 97 -11.32 14.74 1.41
C THR A 97 -10.84 13.74 2.45
N LEU A 98 -11.09 12.46 2.21
CA LEU A 98 -10.52 11.33 2.94
C LEU A 98 -9.42 10.68 2.09
N VAL A 99 -8.20 10.62 2.61
CA VAL A 99 -7.10 9.91 1.97
C VAL A 99 -6.85 8.60 2.69
N VAL A 100 -7.21 7.49 2.04
CA VAL A 100 -7.02 6.12 2.54
C VAL A 100 -5.77 5.52 1.92
N GLY A 101 -4.90 4.92 2.73
CA GLY A 101 -3.77 4.12 2.27
C GLY A 101 -4.06 2.63 2.39
N ALA A 102 -3.47 1.82 1.53
CA ALA A 102 -3.50 0.38 1.71
C ALA A 102 -2.29 -0.33 1.11
N SER A 103 -1.90 -1.44 1.74
CA SER A 103 -0.92 -2.35 1.13
C SER A 103 -1.48 -2.96 -0.17
N GLN A 104 -0.63 -3.24 -1.16
CA GLN A 104 -1.02 -3.68 -2.51
C GLN A 104 -2.25 -4.58 -2.59
N THR A 105 -2.22 -5.78 -1.98
CA THR A 105 -3.35 -6.72 -2.03
C THR A 105 -4.62 -6.12 -1.41
N THR A 106 -4.51 -5.54 -0.21
CA THR A 106 -5.65 -4.93 0.47
C THR A 106 -6.25 -3.76 -0.32
N GLY A 107 -5.38 -2.92 -0.89
CA GLY A 107 -5.78 -1.78 -1.72
C GLY A 107 -6.47 -2.17 -3.02
N THR A 108 -6.03 -3.27 -3.63
CA THR A 108 -6.59 -3.75 -4.90
C THR A 108 -7.91 -4.50 -4.71
N TYR A 109 -8.00 -5.38 -3.71
CA TYR A 109 -9.12 -6.34 -3.61
C TYR A 109 -10.11 -6.04 -2.49
N LEU A 110 -9.71 -5.35 -1.42
CA LEU A 110 -10.58 -5.07 -0.27
C LEU A 110 -11.09 -3.63 -0.25
N MET A 111 -10.20 -2.65 -0.38
CA MET A 111 -10.54 -1.23 -0.21
C MET A 111 -11.60 -0.70 -1.16
N PRO A 112 -11.66 -1.07 -2.46
CA PRO A 112 -12.67 -0.52 -3.37
C PRO A 112 -14.10 -0.79 -2.92
N ARG A 113 -14.36 -1.98 -2.35
CA ARG A 113 -15.67 -2.34 -1.80
C ARG A 113 -16.03 -1.46 -0.61
N LEU A 114 -15.10 -1.30 0.34
CA LEU A 114 -15.29 -0.47 1.53
C LEU A 114 -15.50 1.01 1.18
N ILE A 115 -14.70 1.53 0.24
CA ILE A 115 -14.85 2.91 -0.25
C ILE A 115 -16.20 3.09 -0.95
N GLY A 116 -16.67 2.08 -1.70
CA GLY A 116 -18.00 2.07 -2.30
C GLY A 116 -19.11 2.23 -1.26
N LEU A 117 -19.08 1.41 -0.20
CA LEU A 117 -20.04 1.49 0.91
C LEU A 117 -19.98 2.85 1.62
N PHE A 118 -18.78 3.38 1.85
CA PHE A 118 -18.59 4.69 2.46
C PHE A 118 -19.21 5.80 1.59
N ARG A 119 -18.92 5.82 0.29
CA ARG A 119 -19.43 6.86 -0.62
C ARG A 119 -20.93 6.79 -0.86
N GLN A 120 -21.56 5.62 -0.69
CA GLN A 120 -23.02 5.52 -0.71
C GLN A 120 -23.65 6.24 0.50
N ARG A 121 -23.02 6.14 1.69
CA ARG A 121 -23.48 6.81 2.91
C ARG A 121 -23.09 8.29 2.97
N TYR A 122 -21.93 8.64 2.42
CA TYR A 122 -21.35 9.99 2.44
C TYR A 122 -20.98 10.45 1.03
N PRO A 123 -21.96 10.73 0.15
CA PRO A 123 -21.72 11.02 -1.27
C PRO A 123 -20.93 12.32 -1.51
N GLN A 124 -20.93 13.22 -0.53
CA GLN A 124 -20.26 14.52 -0.59
C GLN A 124 -18.76 14.44 -0.21
N VAL A 125 -18.30 13.31 0.34
CA VAL A 125 -16.89 13.12 0.69
C VAL A 125 -16.11 12.61 -0.52
N THR A 126 -15.05 13.33 -0.88
CA THR A 126 -14.08 12.86 -1.88
C THR A 126 -13.16 11.85 -1.22
N VAL A 127 -12.96 10.69 -1.84
CA VAL A 127 -12.06 9.65 -1.31
C VAL A 127 -10.91 9.44 -2.28
N GLN A 128 -9.68 9.51 -1.79
CA GLN A 128 -8.47 9.17 -2.52
C GLN A 128 -7.88 7.88 -1.94
N LEU A 129 -7.61 6.89 -2.78
CA LEU A 129 -6.96 5.65 -2.37
C LEU A 129 -5.51 5.64 -2.86
N GLN A 130 -4.56 5.50 -1.93
CA GLN A 130 -3.15 5.29 -2.22
C GLN A 130 -2.77 3.83 -1.97
N VAL A 131 -2.24 3.16 -3.00
CA VAL A 131 -1.87 1.75 -2.94
C VAL A 131 -0.37 1.59 -3.17
N HIS A 132 0.35 1.13 -2.16
CA HIS A 132 1.80 0.91 -2.21
C HIS A 132 2.22 -0.24 -1.29
N SER A 133 3.54 -0.48 -1.15
CA SER A 133 4.05 -1.41 -0.15
C SER A 133 3.74 -0.93 1.27
N THR A 134 3.66 -1.86 2.23
CA THR A 134 3.43 -1.53 3.65
C THR A 134 4.40 -0.44 4.12
N ARG A 135 5.69 -0.57 3.81
CA ARG A 135 6.72 0.42 4.16
C ARG A 135 6.39 1.83 3.66
N LEU A 136 6.03 1.97 2.38
CA LEU A 136 5.74 3.28 1.79
C LEU A 136 4.45 3.88 2.38
N ILE A 137 3.40 3.08 2.53
CA ILE A 137 2.13 3.53 3.13
C ILE A 137 2.34 3.96 4.59
N SER A 138 3.11 3.21 5.38
CA SER A 138 3.43 3.60 6.77
C SER A 138 4.12 4.98 6.83
N TRP A 139 5.06 5.26 5.92
CA TRP A 139 5.68 6.57 5.83
C TRP A 139 4.70 7.66 5.39
N SER A 140 3.79 7.37 4.47
CA SER A 140 2.76 8.32 4.05
C SER A 140 1.80 8.68 5.21
N VAL A 141 1.42 7.71 6.04
CA VAL A 141 0.63 7.95 7.26
C VAL A 141 1.43 8.77 8.27
N ALA A 142 2.69 8.39 8.55
CA ALA A 142 3.55 9.11 9.49
C ALA A 142 3.74 10.58 9.07
N ASN A 143 3.83 10.84 7.77
CA ASN A 143 4.04 12.17 7.21
C ASN A 143 2.75 13.00 7.04
N GLY A 144 1.55 12.43 7.31
CA GLY A 144 0.26 13.12 7.15
C GLY A 144 -0.25 13.20 5.71
N GLN A 145 0.30 12.37 4.81
CA GLN A 145 -0.15 12.27 3.42
C GLN A 145 -1.33 11.30 3.24
N VAL A 146 -1.56 10.45 4.25
CA VAL A 146 -2.65 9.48 4.33
C VAL A 146 -3.25 9.61 5.72
N ASP A 147 -4.57 9.70 5.81
CA ASP A 147 -5.28 9.90 7.08
C ASP A 147 -5.41 8.58 7.86
N VAL A 148 -5.68 7.48 7.16
CA VAL A 148 -5.81 6.13 7.71
C VAL A 148 -5.34 5.11 6.68
N ALA A 149 -4.69 4.03 7.12
CA ALA A 149 -4.35 2.94 6.21
C ALA A 149 -4.60 1.53 6.75
N VAL A 150 -4.84 0.59 5.83
CA VAL A 150 -4.92 -0.85 6.12
C VAL A 150 -3.76 -1.59 5.48
N ILE A 151 -2.92 -2.22 6.30
CA ILE A 151 -1.71 -2.92 5.87
C ILE A 151 -1.76 -4.40 6.28
N GLY A 152 -1.16 -5.28 5.48
CA GLY A 152 -1.05 -6.71 5.79
C GLY A 152 0.34 -7.16 6.21
N GLY A 153 1.09 -6.29 6.89
CA GLY A 153 2.48 -6.52 7.27
C GLY A 153 2.94 -5.60 8.38
N GLU A 154 4.16 -5.80 8.86
CA GLU A 154 4.74 -4.98 9.93
C GLU A 154 5.12 -3.57 9.43
N ILE A 155 4.95 -2.59 10.32
CA ILE A 155 5.46 -1.24 10.08
C ILE A 155 6.98 -1.20 10.26
N PRO A 156 7.70 -0.28 9.58
CA PRO A 156 9.12 -0.04 9.84
C PRO A 156 9.37 0.25 11.33
N SER A 157 10.46 -0.29 11.88
CA SER A 157 10.80 -0.15 13.30
C SER A 157 10.91 1.31 13.73
N GLU A 158 11.38 2.18 12.85
CA GLU A 158 11.54 3.62 13.10
C GLU A 158 10.21 4.38 13.21
N LEU A 159 9.09 3.74 12.89
CA LEU A 159 7.76 4.33 12.94
C LEU A 159 6.89 3.78 14.09
N GLN A 160 7.39 2.84 14.89
CA GLN A 160 6.62 2.21 15.97
C GLN A 160 6.17 3.21 17.04
N ASP A 161 6.99 4.21 17.37
CA ASP A 161 6.64 5.26 18.33
C ASP A 161 5.83 6.42 17.72
N VAL A 162 5.68 6.43 16.38
CA VAL A 162 5.01 7.50 15.64
C VAL A 162 3.59 7.09 15.22
N LEU A 163 3.39 5.80 14.94
CA LEU A 163 2.15 5.26 14.41
C LEU A 163 1.43 4.43 15.45
N GLN A 164 0.12 4.65 15.57
CA GLN A 164 -0.74 3.72 16.27
C GLN A 164 -1.13 2.59 15.31
N VAL A 165 -0.87 1.35 15.73
CA VAL A 165 -1.24 0.13 14.99
C VAL A 165 -2.34 -0.60 15.75
N THR A 166 -3.43 -0.93 15.07
CA THR A 166 -4.57 -1.67 15.65
C THR A 166 -4.87 -2.89 14.78
N SER A 167 -4.95 -4.09 15.39
CA SER A 167 -5.36 -5.31 14.69
C SER A 167 -6.75 -5.13 14.08
N TYR A 168 -6.92 -5.63 12.86
CA TYR A 168 -8.11 -5.35 12.07
C TYR A 168 -8.86 -6.62 11.66
N ALA A 169 -8.24 -7.47 10.85
CA ALA A 169 -8.88 -8.65 10.31
C ALA A 169 -7.83 -9.71 9.95
N GLU A 170 -8.22 -10.98 9.98
CA GLU A 170 -7.40 -12.05 9.44
C GLU A 170 -7.61 -12.17 7.92
N ASP A 171 -6.52 -12.31 7.18
CA ASP A 171 -6.51 -12.59 5.76
C ASP A 171 -5.88 -13.97 5.52
N GLU A 172 -6.66 -14.91 4.99
CA GLU A 172 -6.22 -16.26 4.67
C GLU A 172 -5.51 -16.29 3.31
N LEU A 173 -4.37 -16.98 3.26
CA LEU A 173 -3.58 -17.18 2.05
C LEU A 173 -3.83 -18.60 1.53
N ALA A 174 -4.51 -18.68 0.40
CA ALA A 174 -4.82 -19.92 -0.30
C ALA A 174 -3.62 -20.42 -1.11
N LEU A 175 -3.38 -21.73 -1.07
CA LEU A 175 -2.59 -22.42 -2.09
C LEU A 175 -3.45 -22.58 -3.34
N ILE A 176 -3.09 -21.89 -4.41
CA ILE A 176 -3.77 -22.00 -5.71
C ILE A 176 -3.01 -22.92 -6.65
N LEU A 177 -3.78 -23.71 -7.39
CA LEU A 177 -3.32 -24.63 -8.44
C LEU A 177 -4.09 -24.40 -9.74
N PRO A 178 -3.50 -24.77 -10.91
CA PRO A 178 -4.26 -24.93 -12.13
C PRO A 178 -5.37 -25.96 -11.91
N THR A 179 -6.55 -25.75 -12.49
CA THR A 179 -7.70 -26.67 -12.36
C THR A 179 -7.42 -28.06 -12.94
N SER A 180 -6.49 -28.14 -13.91
CA SER A 180 -6.02 -29.38 -14.51
C SER A 180 -4.95 -30.13 -13.69
N HIS A 181 -4.47 -29.56 -12.58
CA HIS A 181 -3.44 -30.19 -11.75
C HIS A 181 -3.98 -31.44 -11.04
N ILE A 182 -3.14 -32.48 -10.86
CA ILE A 182 -3.55 -33.76 -10.26
C ILE A 182 -4.14 -33.60 -8.85
N PHE A 183 -3.56 -32.69 -8.05
CA PHE A 183 -4.06 -32.39 -6.70
C PHE A 183 -5.36 -31.58 -6.68
N SER A 184 -5.84 -31.07 -7.81
CA SER A 184 -7.14 -30.40 -7.89
C SER A 184 -8.31 -31.38 -7.75
N GLN A 185 -8.04 -32.69 -7.85
CA GLN A 185 -9.01 -33.77 -7.60
C GLN A 185 -8.99 -34.27 -6.14
N ALA A 186 -8.03 -33.81 -5.33
CA ALA A 186 -7.92 -34.21 -3.94
C ALA A 186 -8.71 -33.24 -3.04
N ASN A 187 -9.42 -33.77 -2.03
CA ASN A 187 -10.09 -32.93 -1.03
C ASN A 187 -9.09 -32.10 -0.21
N LYS A 188 -7.95 -32.71 0.12
CA LYS A 188 -6.83 -32.12 0.84
C LYS A 188 -5.52 -32.77 0.38
N ILE A 189 -4.42 -32.04 0.47
CA ILE A 189 -3.06 -32.54 0.25
C ILE A 189 -2.27 -32.58 1.57
N GLN A 190 -1.27 -33.45 1.64
CA GLN A 190 -0.36 -33.51 2.79
C GLN A 190 0.72 -32.43 2.67
N LYS A 191 1.35 -32.05 3.79
CA LYS A 191 2.43 -31.05 3.76
C LYS A 191 3.62 -31.50 2.90
N GLU A 192 3.87 -32.81 2.84
CA GLU A 192 4.94 -33.41 2.03
C GLU A 192 4.69 -33.22 0.52
N ASP A 193 3.42 -33.14 0.10
CA ASP A 193 3.06 -32.92 -1.30
C ASP A 193 3.51 -31.54 -1.80
N LEU A 194 3.66 -30.56 -0.90
CA LEU A 194 4.15 -29.23 -1.25
C LEU A 194 5.55 -29.28 -1.87
N TYR A 195 6.43 -30.17 -1.38
CA TYR A 195 7.78 -30.31 -1.93
C TYR A 195 7.81 -30.89 -3.35
N ARG A 196 6.68 -31.41 -3.84
CA ARG A 196 6.53 -31.95 -5.21
C ARG A 196 5.98 -30.91 -6.18
N LEU A 197 5.56 -29.75 -5.68
CA LEU A 197 5.05 -28.65 -6.49
C LEU A 197 6.17 -27.77 -7.04
N ARG A 198 5.90 -27.13 -8.17
CA ARG A 198 6.66 -25.99 -8.69
C ARG A 198 5.94 -24.73 -8.27
N PHE A 199 6.64 -23.79 -7.66
CA PHE A 199 6.05 -22.57 -7.12
C PHE A 199 6.35 -21.35 -7.97
N ILE A 200 5.35 -20.48 -8.04
CA ILE A 200 5.46 -19.09 -8.47
C ILE A 200 5.38 -18.26 -7.20
N ALA A 201 6.43 -17.48 -6.93
CA ALA A 201 6.56 -16.71 -5.72
C ALA A 201 6.52 -15.20 -5.99
N LEU A 202 6.14 -14.43 -4.96
CA LEU A 202 6.52 -13.04 -4.90
C LEU A 202 8.02 -12.92 -4.62
N ASP A 203 8.61 -11.78 -4.99
CA ASP A 203 10.01 -11.48 -4.67
C ASP A 203 10.28 -11.58 -3.15
N THR A 204 11.54 -11.86 -2.81
CA THR A 204 11.98 -12.07 -1.41
C THR A 204 11.82 -10.84 -0.51
N GLN A 205 11.62 -9.64 -1.06
CA GLN A 205 11.35 -8.43 -0.28
C GLN A 205 9.86 -8.24 0.03
N SER A 206 8.98 -9.02 -0.60
CA SER A 206 7.55 -9.01 -0.34
C SER A 206 7.24 -9.37 1.11
N THR A 207 6.48 -8.50 1.77
CA THR A 207 5.99 -8.77 3.13
C THR A 207 5.10 -10.02 3.16
N ILE A 208 4.35 -10.28 2.10
CA ILE A 208 3.49 -11.47 2.00
C ILE A 208 4.35 -12.74 1.94
N ARG A 209 5.45 -12.70 1.17
CA ARG A 209 6.36 -13.85 1.06
C ARG A 209 6.96 -14.20 2.43
N LYS A 210 7.44 -13.20 3.17
CA LYS A 210 7.97 -13.37 4.53
C LYS A 210 6.94 -13.96 5.49
N VAL A 211 5.69 -13.50 5.43
CA VAL A 211 4.59 -14.07 6.23
C VAL A 211 4.36 -15.53 5.86
N ILE A 212 4.27 -15.87 4.56
CA ILE A 212 4.08 -17.25 4.11
C ILE A 212 5.21 -18.14 4.64
N ASP A 213 6.46 -17.72 4.45
CA ASP A 213 7.63 -18.48 4.90
C ASP A 213 7.62 -18.70 6.43
N ASN A 214 7.31 -17.66 7.21
CA ASN A 214 7.21 -17.75 8.67
C ASN A 214 6.11 -18.71 9.13
N VAL A 215 4.91 -18.61 8.53
CA VAL A 215 3.78 -19.47 8.92
C VAL A 215 4.04 -20.92 8.50
N LEU A 216 4.57 -21.16 7.31
CA LEU A 216 4.96 -22.51 6.87
C LEU A 216 5.99 -23.13 7.83
N HIS A 217 6.99 -22.36 8.24
CA HIS A 217 7.99 -22.82 9.21
C HIS A 217 7.36 -23.21 10.55
N GLN A 218 6.32 -22.50 11.02
CA GLN A 218 5.58 -22.87 12.24
C GLN A 218 4.84 -24.21 12.14
N TYR A 219 4.57 -24.70 10.92
CA TYR A 219 3.98 -26.01 10.64
C TYR A 219 5.02 -27.07 10.25
N ASP A 220 6.31 -26.84 10.53
CA ASP A 220 7.43 -27.69 10.13
C ASP A 220 7.53 -27.90 8.62
N ILE A 221 7.20 -26.86 7.85
CA ILE A 221 7.35 -26.82 6.39
C ILE A 221 8.48 -25.86 6.03
N ASP A 222 9.58 -26.42 5.53
CA ASP A 222 10.74 -25.64 5.11
C ASP A 222 10.56 -25.16 3.67
N SER A 223 10.05 -23.93 3.51
CA SER A 223 9.81 -23.33 2.19
C SER A 223 11.09 -23.08 1.38
N SER A 224 12.28 -23.14 1.98
CA SER A 224 13.55 -23.03 1.25
C SER A 224 13.80 -24.23 0.33
N ARG A 225 13.14 -25.36 0.60
CA ARG A 225 13.18 -26.58 -0.22
C ARG A 225 12.20 -26.57 -1.38
N PHE A 226 11.33 -25.56 -1.48
CA PHE A 226 10.40 -25.45 -2.57
C PHE A 226 11.12 -25.16 -3.89
N LYS A 227 10.69 -25.82 -4.97
CA LYS A 227 11.18 -25.50 -6.31
C LYS A 227 10.50 -24.22 -6.80
N ILE A 228 11.18 -23.08 -6.68
CA ILE A 228 10.71 -21.80 -7.24
C ILE A 228 11.00 -21.77 -8.75
N GLU A 229 9.96 -21.82 -9.56
CA GLU A 229 10.06 -21.78 -11.03
C GLU A 229 10.09 -20.32 -11.53
N MET A 230 9.38 -19.42 -10.84
CA MET A 230 9.24 -18.02 -11.22
C MET A 230 9.13 -17.11 -10.00
N GLU A 231 9.76 -15.94 -10.07
CA GLU A 231 9.55 -14.84 -9.15
C GLU A 231 8.87 -13.67 -9.89
N LEU A 232 7.74 -13.21 -9.36
CA LEU A 232 6.94 -12.14 -9.95
C LEU A 232 6.68 -11.05 -8.89
N ASN A 233 6.36 -9.83 -9.34
CA ASN A 233 6.16 -8.67 -8.45
C ASN A 233 4.68 -8.22 -8.39
N SER A 234 3.75 -9.02 -8.90
CA SER A 234 2.31 -8.71 -8.93
C SER A 234 1.46 -9.95 -8.74
N ILE A 235 0.42 -9.85 -7.90
CA ILE A 235 -0.55 -10.92 -7.67
C ILE A 235 -1.31 -11.28 -8.95
N GLU A 236 -1.63 -10.31 -9.80
CA GLU A 236 -2.30 -10.57 -11.08
C GLU A 236 -1.42 -11.39 -12.03
N ALA A 237 -0.11 -11.13 -12.05
CA ALA A 237 0.83 -11.92 -12.85
C ALA A 237 0.92 -13.36 -12.32
N ILE A 238 0.95 -13.53 -10.99
CA ILE A 238 0.94 -14.85 -10.34
C ILE A 238 -0.34 -15.62 -10.70
N LYS A 239 -1.51 -15.01 -10.56
CA LYS A 239 -2.80 -15.63 -10.90
C LYS A 239 -2.84 -16.14 -12.34
N ASN A 240 -2.45 -15.28 -13.29
CA ASN A 240 -2.40 -15.64 -14.71
C ASN A 240 -1.41 -16.79 -14.99
N ALA A 241 -0.26 -16.79 -14.30
CA ALA A 241 0.75 -17.83 -14.50
C ALA A 241 0.30 -19.18 -13.92
N VAL A 242 -0.35 -19.18 -12.75
CA VAL A 242 -0.97 -20.40 -12.18
C VAL A 242 -2.09 -20.90 -13.10
N GLN A 243 -2.98 -20.03 -13.55
CA GLN A 243 -4.06 -20.40 -14.48
C GLN A 243 -3.50 -21.00 -15.78
N SER A 244 -2.34 -20.54 -16.24
CA SER A 244 -1.64 -21.06 -17.43
C SER A 244 -0.88 -22.37 -17.20
N GLY A 245 -0.96 -22.98 -16.01
CA GLY A 245 -0.32 -24.27 -15.73
C GLY A 245 1.16 -24.18 -15.35
N LEU A 246 1.70 -22.99 -15.10
CA LEU A 246 3.14 -22.79 -14.88
C LEU A 246 3.61 -23.19 -13.48
N GLY A 247 2.71 -23.23 -12.50
CA GLY A 247 3.03 -23.65 -11.13
C GLY A 247 1.89 -23.41 -10.15
N ALA A 248 2.18 -23.62 -8.87
CA ALA A 248 1.34 -23.32 -7.72
C ALA A 248 1.76 -21.99 -7.09
N ALA A 249 0.87 -21.33 -6.34
CA ALA A 249 1.24 -20.14 -5.58
C ALA A 249 0.42 -19.99 -4.31
N PHE A 250 0.95 -19.24 -3.35
CA PHE A 250 0.18 -18.76 -2.20
C PHE A 250 -0.28 -17.32 -2.45
N VAL A 251 -1.58 -17.08 -2.36
CA VAL A 251 -2.19 -15.75 -2.57
C VAL A 251 -3.35 -15.53 -1.61
N SER A 252 -3.67 -14.27 -1.29
CA SER A 252 -4.84 -13.96 -0.47
C SER A 252 -6.13 -14.46 -1.11
N VAL A 253 -7.02 -15.05 -0.31
CA VAL A 253 -8.37 -15.47 -0.75
C VAL A 253 -9.15 -14.30 -1.35
N SER A 254 -8.97 -13.08 -0.80
CA SER A 254 -9.62 -11.87 -1.32
C SER A 254 -9.20 -11.56 -2.77
N ALA A 255 -8.00 -11.97 -3.18
CA ALA A 255 -7.46 -11.72 -4.51
C ALA A 255 -7.94 -12.71 -5.58
N ILE A 256 -8.53 -13.85 -5.16
CA ILE A 256 -8.92 -14.95 -6.04
C ILE A 256 -10.41 -15.28 -6.00
N ALA A 257 -11.23 -14.49 -5.30
CA ALA A 257 -12.65 -14.78 -5.12
C ALA A 257 -13.38 -14.98 -6.46
N LYS A 258 -13.08 -14.14 -7.47
CA LYS A 258 -13.65 -14.24 -8.81
C LYS A 258 -13.17 -15.47 -9.57
N GLU A 259 -11.88 -15.78 -9.45
CA GLU A 259 -11.27 -16.94 -10.12
C GLU A 259 -11.79 -18.26 -9.57
N LEU A 260 -12.10 -18.31 -8.27
CA LEU A 260 -12.75 -19.44 -7.63
C LEU A 260 -14.22 -19.56 -8.08
N GLU A 261 -14.96 -18.46 -8.14
CA GLU A 261 -16.34 -18.44 -8.64
C GLU A 261 -16.43 -18.90 -10.11
N LEU A 262 -15.49 -18.46 -10.95
CA LEU A 262 -15.40 -18.86 -12.35
C LEU A 262 -14.83 -20.26 -12.56
N GLY A 263 -14.32 -20.91 -11.51
CA GLY A 263 -13.70 -22.23 -11.61
C GLY A 263 -12.47 -22.28 -12.50
N ILE A 264 -11.69 -21.18 -12.57
CA ILE A 264 -10.46 -21.07 -13.38
C ILE A 264 -9.18 -21.26 -12.56
N LEU A 265 -9.29 -21.21 -11.23
CA LEU A 265 -8.25 -21.60 -10.27
C LEU A 265 -8.83 -22.58 -9.26
N HIS A 266 -8.00 -23.50 -8.77
CA HIS A 266 -8.36 -24.41 -7.70
C HIS A 266 -7.67 -24.02 -6.39
N TRP A 267 -8.44 -23.89 -5.30
CA TRP A 267 -7.89 -23.72 -3.95
C TRP A 267 -7.62 -25.09 -3.31
N ALA A 268 -6.35 -25.49 -3.31
CA ALA A 268 -5.92 -26.72 -2.64
C ALA A 268 -5.86 -26.51 -1.12
N LYS A 269 -6.60 -27.34 -0.37
CA LYS A 269 -6.53 -27.37 1.09
C LYS A 269 -5.37 -28.26 1.54
N ILE A 270 -4.58 -27.78 2.50
CA ILE A 270 -3.47 -28.52 3.08
C ILE A 270 -3.94 -29.08 4.43
N GLU A 271 -3.73 -30.36 4.67
CA GLU A 271 -4.13 -31.02 5.92
C GLU A 271 -3.46 -30.34 7.12
N ASN A 272 -4.26 -29.94 8.12
CA ASN A 272 -3.83 -29.27 9.36
C ASN A 272 -2.97 -27.99 9.18
N VAL A 273 -2.96 -27.38 8.00
CA VAL A 273 -2.21 -26.14 7.75
C VAL A 273 -3.14 -25.06 7.27
N THR A 274 -3.20 -23.96 8.03
CA THR A 274 -3.90 -22.74 7.62
C THR A 274 -2.92 -21.58 7.67
N ILE A 275 -2.77 -20.89 6.53
CA ILE A 275 -1.88 -19.75 6.42
C ILE A 275 -2.70 -18.48 6.53
N LYS A 276 -2.51 -17.73 7.62
CA LYS A 276 -3.19 -16.47 7.85
C LYS A 276 -2.20 -15.36 8.14
N ARG A 277 -2.59 -14.13 7.85
CA ARG A 277 -1.91 -12.93 8.32
C ARG A 277 -2.89 -11.98 8.99
N MET A 278 -2.39 -11.20 9.94
CA MET A 278 -3.14 -10.11 10.54
C MET A 278 -3.03 -8.88 9.65
N LEU A 279 -4.16 -8.39 9.15
CA LEU A 279 -4.29 -7.04 8.65
C LEU A 279 -4.38 -6.09 9.85
N SER A 280 -3.79 -4.91 9.71
CA SER A 280 -3.79 -3.88 10.74
C SER A 280 -4.19 -2.53 10.17
N ILE A 281 -4.91 -1.75 10.97
CA ILE A 281 -5.15 -0.33 10.72
C ILE A 281 -3.99 0.45 11.33
N ILE A 282 -3.47 1.41 10.56
CA ILE A 282 -2.46 2.35 11.04
C ILE A 282 -2.93 3.79 10.88
N VAL A 283 -2.68 4.59 11.90
CA VAL A 283 -2.96 6.03 11.95
C VAL A 283 -1.81 6.76 12.64
N ASN A 284 -1.64 8.05 12.35
CA ASN A 284 -0.75 8.91 13.14
C ASN A 284 -1.58 9.65 14.21
N PRO A 285 -1.48 9.29 15.51
CA PRO A 285 -2.30 9.90 16.55
C PRO A 285 -1.94 11.35 16.85
N ASN A 286 -0.78 11.83 16.38
CA ASN A 286 -0.32 13.21 16.57
C ASN A 286 -0.79 14.16 15.45
N ARG A 287 -1.66 13.68 14.55
CA ARG A 287 -2.20 14.45 13.42
C ARG A 287 -3.70 14.70 13.60
N TYR A 288 -4.18 15.75 12.97
CA TYR A 288 -5.61 16.04 12.90
C TYR A 288 -6.34 14.87 12.23
N LYS A 289 -7.32 14.35 12.96
CA LYS A 289 -8.22 13.33 12.44
C LYS A 289 -9.46 14.02 11.89
N SER A 290 -9.60 14.05 10.56
CA SER A 290 -10.80 14.59 9.93
C SER A 290 -12.04 13.79 10.33
N LYS A 291 -13.22 14.43 10.28
CA LYS A 291 -14.49 13.73 10.54
C LYS A 291 -14.67 12.54 9.61
N ALA A 292 -14.32 12.71 8.33
CA ALA A 292 -14.38 11.65 7.33
C ALA A 292 -13.50 10.45 7.70
N ALA A 293 -12.28 10.67 8.19
CA ALA A 293 -11.37 9.60 8.62
C ALA A 293 -11.87 8.88 9.87
N ASP A 294 -12.44 9.62 10.84
CA ASP A 294 -13.06 9.04 12.03
C ASP A 294 -14.29 8.17 11.69
N THR A 295 -15.20 8.70 10.87
CA THR A 295 -16.38 7.99 10.40
C THR A 295 -16.01 6.74 9.60
N PHE A 296 -15.08 6.84 8.64
CA PHE A 296 -14.63 5.68 7.87
C PHE A 296 -14.05 4.58 8.78
N SER A 297 -13.25 4.97 9.78
CA SER A 297 -12.65 4.02 10.72
C SER A 297 -13.69 3.33 11.60
N LYS A 298 -14.69 4.07 12.10
CA LYS A 298 -15.70 3.55 13.04
C LYS A 298 -16.82 2.77 12.36
N GLU A 299 -17.25 3.21 11.19
CA GLU A 299 -18.48 2.69 10.56
C GLU A 299 -18.24 1.76 9.37
N ILE A 300 -17.08 1.85 8.71
CA ILE A 300 -16.82 1.10 7.48
C ILE A 300 -15.78 0.02 7.70
N LEU A 301 -14.66 0.34 8.34
CA LEU A 301 -13.64 -0.69 8.62
C LEU A 301 -14.24 -1.79 9.52
N THR A 302 -15.04 -1.44 10.52
CA THR A 302 -15.67 -2.42 11.43
C THR A 302 -16.54 -3.48 10.75
N LEU A 303 -17.02 -3.24 9.52
CA LEU A 303 -17.86 -4.19 8.77
C LEU A 303 -17.11 -5.48 8.37
N PHE A 304 -15.79 -5.43 8.23
CA PHE A 304 -14.99 -6.54 7.69
C PHE A 304 -14.23 -7.35 8.75
N VAL A 305 -14.45 -7.08 10.03
CA VAL A 305 -13.89 -7.85 11.15
C VAL A 305 -14.57 -9.23 11.27
N ASN A 306 -15.74 -9.42 10.63
CA ASN A 306 -16.52 -10.67 10.65
C ASN A 306 -16.95 -11.11 9.25
N PRO A 307 -16.14 -11.90 8.51
CA PRO A 307 -16.58 -12.50 7.24
C PRO A 307 -17.74 -13.50 7.39
N ALA A 308 -18.12 -13.88 8.62
CA ALA A 308 -19.20 -14.83 8.89
C ALA A 308 -20.62 -14.24 8.84
N GLN A 309 -20.82 -12.93 8.61
CA GLN A 309 -22.15 -12.31 8.67
C GLN A 309 -22.72 -11.83 7.33
N GLU A 310 -21.97 -11.85 6.22
CA GLU A 310 -22.45 -11.28 4.95
C GLU A 310 -23.12 -12.28 3.99
N THR A 311 -23.35 -13.53 4.38
CA THR A 311 -24.05 -14.49 3.50
C THR A 311 -25.58 -14.35 3.48
N ASN A 312 -26.17 -13.39 4.21
CA ASN A 312 -27.63 -13.22 4.27
C ASN A 312 -28.05 -11.74 4.30
N THR A 313 -27.78 -10.96 3.25
CA THR A 313 -28.66 -9.85 2.86
C THR A 313 -28.36 -9.33 1.44
N ILE A 314 -28.92 -10.02 0.44
CA ILE A 314 -29.50 -9.40 -0.76
C ILE A 314 -30.85 -10.08 -0.96
#